data_AF-A0A6J1WSP5-F1
#
_entry.id   AF-A0A6J1WSP5-F1
#
_cell.length_a   1.000
_cell.length_b   1.000
_cell.length_c   1.000
_cell.angle_alpha   90.00
_cell.angle_beta   90.00
_cell.angle_gamma   90.00
#
_symmetry.space_group_name_H-M   'P 1'
#
loop_
_entity.id
_entity.type
_entity.pdbx_description
1 polymer ?
#
loop_
_entity_poly.entity_id
_entity_poly.type
_entity_poly.pdbx_seq_one_letter_code
_entity_poly.pdbx_strand_id
1 'polypeptide(L)'
;MVGGGIGVTPYASILNDLVFGTSTNRYSGVACKKVYFLWICPSHKHFEWFIDVLRDVERKDVTNVLEIHIFITQFFHKFDLRTTMLVCT
;
A
#
# COMPACT_ATOMS: atom_id res chain seq x y z
N MET A 1 -9.42 2.81 1.59
CA MET A 1 -9.47 1.38 1.26
C MET A 1 -8.78 0.60 2.38
N VAL A 2 -9.35 -0.53 2.81
CA VAL A 2 -8.76 -1.35 3.89
C VAL A 2 -8.72 -2.81 3.44
N GLY A 3 -7.52 -3.39 3.32
CA GLY A 3 -7.30 -4.78 2.95
C GLY A 3 -6.84 -5.62 4.14
N GLY A 4 -7.35 -6.84 4.27
CA GLY A 4 -7.00 -7.78 5.34
C GLY A 4 -6.54 -9.14 4.81
N GLY A 5 -5.37 -9.62 5.25
CA GLY A 5 -4.89 -10.97 4.91
C GLY A 5 -4.78 -11.25 3.40
N ILE A 6 -5.27 -12.40 2.93
CA ILE A 6 -5.28 -12.80 1.50
C ILE A 6 -6.16 -11.89 0.63
N GLY A 7 -7.01 -11.07 1.24
CA GLY A 7 -7.88 -10.12 0.55
C GLY A 7 -7.13 -8.98 -0.14
N VAL A 8 -5.80 -8.96 -0.13
CA VAL A 8 -4.98 -7.90 -0.77
C VAL A 8 -4.74 -8.08 -2.26
N THR A 9 -4.80 -9.30 -2.78
CA THR A 9 -4.61 -9.59 -4.21
C THR A 9 -5.47 -8.73 -5.16
N PRO A 10 -6.78 -8.52 -4.93
CA PRO A 10 -7.58 -7.65 -5.79
C PRO A 10 -7.14 -6.18 -5.73
N TYR A 11 -6.55 -5.75 -4.62
CA TYR A 11 -6.09 -4.36 -4.46
C TYR A 11 -4.88 -4.05 -5.34
N ALA A 12 -4.02 -5.01 -5.69
CA ALA A 12 -2.93 -4.75 -6.65
C ALA A 12 -3.45 -4.23 -8.00
N SER A 13 -4.54 -4.83 -8.51
CA SER A 13 -5.15 -4.40 -9.77
C SER A 13 -5.80 -3.02 -9.64
N ILE A 14 -6.55 -2.79 -8.56
CA ILE A 14 -7.24 -1.51 -8.32
C ILE A 14 -6.23 -0.36 -8.15
N LEU A 15 -5.15 -0.59 -7.42
CA LEU A 15 -4.13 0.42 -7.18
C LEU A 15 -3.36 0.75 -8.47
N ASN A 16 -3.06 -0.24 -9.31
CA ASN A 16 -2.47 0.02 -10.64
C ASN A 16 -3.41 0.83 -11.55
N ASP A 17 -4.70 0.47 -11.59
CA ASP A 17 -5.69 1.20 -12.40
C ASP A 17 -5.88 2.64 -11.91
N LEU A 18 -5.87 2.84 -10.58
CA LEU A 18 -5.93 4.17 -9.97
C LEU A 18 -4.74 5.05 -10.40
N VAL A 19 -3.51 4.52 -10.32
CA VAL A 19 -2.30 5.24 -10.73
C VAL A 19 -2.32 5.53 -12.24
N PHE A 20 -2.81 4.59 -13.06
CA PHE A 20 -2.93 4.80 -14.50
C PHE A 20 -3.99 5.85 -14.87
N GLY A 21 -5.14 5.85 -14.20
CA GLY A 21 -6.20 6.81 -14.48
C GLY A 21 -5.89 8.21 -13.94
N THR A 22 -5.09 8.32 -12.87
CA THR A 22 -4.60 9.61 -12.36
C THR A 22 -3.52 10.19 -13.29
N SER A 23 -2.61 9.37 -13.82
CA SER A 23 -1.61 9.81 -14.80
C SER A 23 -2.22 10.25 -16.14
N THR A 24 -3.33 9.64 -16.57
CA THR A 24 -4.07 10.03 -17.78
C THR A 24 -5.13 11.11 -17.54
N ASN A 25 -5.18 11.70 -16.34
CA ASN A 25 -6.16 12.72 -15.94
C ASN A 25 -7.64 12.30 -16.17
N ARG A 26 -7.90 10.98 -16.29
CA ARG A 26 -9.24 10.41 -16.49
C ARG A 26 -10.14 10.67 -15.28
N TYR A 27 -9.54 10.84 -14.11
CA TYR A 27 -10.23 11.17 -12.87
C TYR A 27 -10.33 12.68 -12.60
N SER A 28 -10.04 13.58 -13.56
CA SER A 28 -10.15 15.03 -13.31
C SER A 28 -11.56 15.54 -12.98
N GLY A 29 -12.59 14.73 -13.24
CA GLY A 29 -13.97 14.96 -12.79
C GLY A 29 -14.39 14.20 -11.52
N VAL A 30 -13.50 13.39 -10.94
CA VAL A 30 -13.78 12.55 -9.77
C VAL A 30 -13.15 13.18 -8.54
N ALA A 31 -13.93 13.46 -7.51
CA ALA A 31 -13.52 14.18 -6.29
C ALA A 31 -12.47 13.44 -5.42
N CYS A 32 -11.97 12.27 -5.85
CA CYS A 32 -10.93 11.53 -5.15
C CYS A 32 -9.58 12.21 -5.34
N LYS A 33 -9.29 13.19 -4.46
CA LYS A 33 -8.00 13.88 -4.40
C LYS A 33 -6.91 13.04 -3.71
N LYS A 34 -7.30 12.07 -2.88
CA LYS A 34 -6.37 11.23 -2.12
C LYS A 34 -7.02 9.91 -1.74
N VAL A 35 -6.28 8.81 -1.88
CA VAL A 35 -6.69 7.45 -1.55
C VAL A 35 -5.73 6.90 -0.51
N TYR A 36 -6.29 6.48 0.61
CA TYR A 36 -5.53 5.82 1.67
C TYR A 36 -5.78 4.31 1.58
N PHE A 37 -4.71 3.53 1.46
CA PHE A 37 -4.73 2.08 1.45
C PHE A 37 -4.12 1.55 2.75
N LEU A 38 -4.97 1.02 3.64
CA LEU A 38 -4.53 0.40 4.88
C LEU A 38 -4.52 -1.11 4.70
N TRP A 39 -3.37 -1.74 4.87
CA TRP A 39 -3.24 -3.19 4.82
C TRP A 39 -2.96 -3.75 6.20
N ILE A 40 -3.84 -4.61 6.69
CA ILE A 40 -3.71 -5.29 7.97
C ILE A 40 -3.37 -6.76 7.70
N CYS A 41 -2.20 -7.22 8.14
CA CYS A 41 -1.78 -8.61 7.96
C CYS A 41 -1.28 -9.23 9.27
N PRO A 42 -1.65 -10.50 9.55
CA PRO A 42 -1.16 -11.19 10.72
C PRO A 42 0.23 -11.82 10.51
N SER A 43 0.86 -11.81 9.32
CA SER A 43 2.23 -12.33 9.14
C SER A 43 2.86 -11.85 7.82
N HIS A 44 4.17 -11.56 7.85
CA HIS A 44 4.93 -11.07 6.69
C HIS A 44 5.35 -12.16 5.69
N LYS A 45 5.49 -13.42 6.13
CA LYS A 45 6.21 -14.46 5.37
C LYS A 45 5.63 -14.83 4.00
N HIS A 46 4.35 -14.59 3.74
CA HIS A 46 3.69 -14.99 2.49
C HIS A 46 3.42 -13.82 1.52
N PHE A 47 3.81 -12.60 1.88
CA PHE A 47 3.36 -11.41 1.14
C PHE A 47 4.49 -10.42 0.78
N GLU A 48 5.75 -10.87 0.79
CA GLU A 48 6.88 -10.04 0.30
C GLU A 48 6.66 -9.61 -1.15
N TRP A 49 6.16 -10.50 -2.01
CA TRP A 49 5.82 -10.19 -3.40
C TRP A 49 4.83 -9.03 -3.52
N PHE A 50 3.92 -8.87 -2.55
CA PHE A 50 2.91 -7.81 -2.58
C PHE A 50 3.52 -6.46 -2.16
N ILE A 51 4.51 -6.47 -1.26
CA ILE A 51 5.27 -5.26 -0.91
C ILE A 51 5.99 -4.69 -2.14
N ASP A 52 6.61 -5.55 -2.94
CA ASP A 52 7.30 -5.12 -4.15
C ASP A 52 6.34 -4.52 -5.18
N VAL A 53 5.14 -5.11 -5.32
CA VAL A 53 4.06 -4.55 -6.15
C VAL A 53 3.61 -3.18 -5.63
N LEU A 54 3.37 -3.05 -4.31
CA LEU A 54 2.97 -1.77 -3.72
C LEU A 54 4.02 -0.67 -3.96
N ARG A 55 5.31 -1.01 -3.82
CA ARG A 55 6.43 -0.10 -4.10
C ARG A 55 6.51 0.31 -5.56
N ASP A 56 6.24 -0.61 -6.47
CA ASP A 56 6.22 -0.29 -7.91
C ASP A 56 5.05 0.64 -8.26
N VAL A 57 3.89 0.42 -7.65
CA VAL A 57 2.72 1.31 -7.78
C VAL A 57 3.01 2.69 -7.20
N GLU A 58 3.58 2.77 -6.00
CA GLU A 58 3.95 4.04 -5.35
C GLU A 58 4.97 4.83 -6.19
N ARG A 59 5.93 4.15 -6.84
CA ARG A 59 6.88 4.79 -7.76
C ARG A 59 6.21 5.35 -9.02
N LYS A 60 5.16 4.68 -9.51
CA LYS A 60 4.38 5.13 -10.68
C LYS A 60 3.44 6.28 -10.34
N ASP A 61 3.12 6.47 -9.06
CA ASP A 61 2.29 7.59 -8.60
C ASP A 61 3.08 8.91 -8.57
N VAL A 62 3.01 9.66 -9.67
CA VAL A 62 3.67 10.97 -9.81
C VAL A 62 2.89 12.08 -9.09
N THR A 63 1.59 11.89 -8.87
CA THR A 63 0.69 12.90 -8.29
C THR A 63 0.54 12.76 -6.78
N ASN A 64 1.16 11.74 -6.19
CA ASN A 64 1.17 11.46 -4.74
C ASN A 64 -0.26 11.44 -4.17
N VAL A 65 -1.16 10.81 -4.91
CA VAL A 65 -2.57 10.66 -4.56
C VAL A 65 -2.81 9.41 -3.74
N LEU A 66 -1.89 8.45 -3.74
CA LEU A 66 -1.99 7.19 -3.03
C LEU A 66 -1.08 7.17 -1.80
N GLU A 67 -1.66 6.97 -0.61
CA GLU A 67 -0.91 6.69 0.61
C GLU A 67 -1.14 5.25 1.09
N ILE A 68 -0.06 4.53 1.36
CA ILE A 68 -0.09 3.12 1.73
C ILE A 68 0.39 2.96 3.18
N HIS A 69 -0.43 2.37 4.04
CA HIS A 69 -0.10 2.06 5.43
C HIS A 69 -0.23 0.56 5.68
N ILE A 70 0.82 -0.05 6.24
CA ILE A 70 0.88 -1.49 6.50
C ILE A 70 0.93 -1.72 8.01
N PHE A 71 -0.01 -2.49 8.53
CA PHE A 71 -0.17 -2.83 9.94
C PHE A 71 -0.02 -4.33 10.14
N ILE A 72 1.01 -4.72 10.89
CA ILE A 72 1.27 -6.12 11.22
C ILE A 72 0.71 -6.41 12.61
N THR A 73 -0.23 -7.35 12.71
CA THR A 73 -0.93 -7.65 13.97
C THR A 73 -0.41 -8.90 14.69
N GLN A 74 0.61 -9.60 14.15
CA GLN A 74 1.25 -10.71 14.87
C GLN A 74 2.00 -10.20 16.09
N PHE A 75 1.86 -10.90 17.23
CA PHE A 75 2.63 -10.61 18.44
C PHE A 75 4.13 -10.73 18.15
N PHE A 76 4.84 -9.60 18.29
CA PHE A 76 6.30 -9.50 18.28
C PHE A 76 6.88 -10.33 19.45
N HIS A 77 7.12 -11.62 19.23
CA HIS A 77 8.04 -12.41 20.05
C HIS A 77 9.21 -12.94 19.22
N LYS A 78 9.75 -12.10 18.34
CA LYS A 78 11.11 -12.23 17.84
C LYS A 78 11.52 -10.92 17.18
N PHE A 79 12.56 -10.33 17.75
CA PHE A 79 13.39 -9.26 17.21
C PHE A 79 13.36 -9.18 15.68
N ASP A 80 13.02 -8.00 15.16
CA ASP A 80 13.93 -7.37 14.21
C ASP A 80 13.88 -5.85 14.39
N LEU A 81 14.99 -5.31 14.89
CA LEU A 81 15.23 -3.90 15.25
C LEU A 81 15.34 -2.97 14.04
N ARG A 82 14.62 -3.26 12.94
CA ARG A 82 14.72 -2.51 11.69
C ARG A 82 13.51 -1.62 11.40
N THR A 83 12.40 -1.80 12.10
CA THR A 83 11.16 -1.03 11.85
C THR A 83 10.96 0.14 12.81
N THR A 84 11.75 0.26 13.89
CA THR A 84 11.70 1.43 14.78
C THR A 84 12.53 2.62 14.24
N MET A 85 13.42 2.42 13.27
CA MET A 85 14.37 3.45 12.81
C MET A 85 13.97 4.16 11.50
N LEU A 86 12.68 4.20 11.17
CA LEU A 86 12.15 4.98 10.03
C LEU A 86 11.05 5.98 10.44
N VAL A 87 10.73 6.05 11.73
CA VAL A 87 10.00 7.16 12.33
C VAL A 87 10.99 7.85 13.25
N CYS A 88 11.37 9.09 12.90
CA CYS A 88 12.41 9.93 13.52
C CYS A 88 13.80 9.85 12.86
N THR A 89 13.97 10.44 11.67
CA THR A 89 14.98 11.50 11.44
C THR A 89 14.46 12.43 10.35
#